data_AF-A0A022RGA5-F1
#
_entry.id   AF-A0A022RGA5-F1
#
_cell.length_a   1.000
_cell.length_b   1.000
_cell.length_c   1.000
_cell.angle_alpha   90.00
_cell.angle_beta   90.00
_cell.angle_gamma   90.00
#
_symmetry.space_group_name_H-M   'P 1'
#
loop_
_entity.id
_entity.type
_entity.pdbx_description
1 polymer ?
#
loop_
_entity_poly.entity_id
_entity_poly.type
_entity_poly.pdbx_seq_one_letter_code
_entity_poly.pdbx_strand_id
1 'polypeptide(L)'
;MAKLNYLLVIFPLLILSASSQSPPPTAAPTPAPTVYEILPKYGLPSGLLPDSVTNYTLTEDGDFEVTLAKPCYIEFDYTVYYEKSISGKLSIGSITNLKGIQVQRFFFLWFDVDEIKVDLPPSDSIYFTVGLLTNDSILTTRS
;
A
#
# COMPACT_ATOMS: atom_id res chain seq x y z
N MET A 1 -33.38 -55.43 -54.43
CA MET A 1 -33.18 -56.25 -53.21
C MET A 1 -32.09 -55.56 -52.40
N ALA A 2 -32.48 -54.67 -51.49
CA ALA A 2 -32.46 -54.84 -50.02
C ALA A 2 -31.04 -54.81 -49.38
N LYS A 3 -30.82 -53.74 -48.57
CA LYS A 3 -29.93 -53.42 -47.42
C LYS A 3 -28.77 -54.41 -47.07
N LEU A 4 -27.59 -54.00 -46.56
CA LEU A 4 -27.37 -53.30 -45.27
C LEU A 4 -25.84 -53.07 -44.99
N ASN A 5 -25.46 -51.92 -44.40
CA ASN A 5 -24.46 -51.59 -43.32
C ASN A 5 -23.27 -52.57 -43.02
N TYR A 6 -22.10 -52.20 -42.48
CA TYR A 6 -21.63 -51.08 -41.67
C TYR A 6 -20.08 -51.14 -41.59
N LEU A 7 -19.44 -49.97 -41.67
CA LEU A 7 -18.31 -49.51 -40.83
C LEU A 7 -17.48 -50.56 -40.08
N LEU A 8 -16.19 -50.63 -40.43
CA LEU A 8 -15.10 -50.55 -39.46
C LEU A 8 -13.88 -49.91 -40.14
N VAL A 9 -13.67 -48.64 -39.81
CA VAL A 9 -12.55 -47.79 -40.23
C VAL A 9 -11.37 -48.12 -39.31
N ILE A 10 -10.24 -48.52 -39.88
CA ILE A 10 -8.94 -48.50 -39.19
C ILE A 10 -8.02 -47.61 -40.03
N PHE A 11 -7.99 -46.34 -39.64
CA PHE A 11 -7.19 -45.29 -40.24
C PHE A 11 -5.74 -45.44 -39.75
N PRO A 12 -4.71 -45.47 -40.63
CA PRO A 12 -3.34 -45.62 -40.19
C PRO A 12 -2.87 -44.31 -39.54
N LEU A 13 -2.36 -44.43 -38.31
CA LEU A 13 -1.85 -43.33 -37.49
C LEU A 13 -0.50 -42.85 -38.06
N LEU A 14 -0.54 -41.84 -38.91
CA LEU A 14 0.65 -41.11 -39.34
C LEU A 14 0.98 -40.06 -38.27
N ILE A 15 1.97 -40.37 -37.43
CA ILE A 15 2.43 -39.46 -36.37
C ILE A 15 3.29 -38.37 -37.02
N LEU A 16 2.68 -37.24 -37.37
CA LEU A 16 3.39 -36.02 -37.76
C LEU A 16 3.64 -35.20 -36.49
N SER A 17 4.84 -35.28 -35.94
CA SER A 17 5.27 -34.48 -34.79
C SER A 17 5.38 -33.01 -35.21
N ALA A 18 4.29 -32.25 -35.08
CA ALA A 18 4.32 -30.79 -35.13
C ALA A 18 4.83 -30.29 -33.76
N SER A 19 6.06 -29.79 -33.73
CA SER A 19 6.59 -29.08 -32.57
C SER A 19 5.89 -27.72 -32.45
N SER A 20 4.81 -27.67 -31.69
CA SER A 20 4.15 -26.43 -31.27
C SER A 20 5.08 -25.69 -30.30
N GLN A 21 5.90 -24.78 -30.80
CA GLN A 21 6.56 -23.79 -29.96
C GLN A 21 5.49 -22.84 -29.41
N SER A 22 5.06 -23.08 -28.17
CA SER A 22 4.27 -22.11 -27.42
C SER A 22 5.09 -20.83 -27.30
N PRO A 23 4.53 -19.64 -27.60
CA PRO A 23 5.21 -18.39 -27.30
C PRO A 23 5.56 -18.35 -25.81
N PRO A 24 6.73 -17.80 -25.43
CA PRO A 24 7.09 -17.66 -24.03
C PRO A 24 5.97 -16.90 -23.30
N PRO A 25 5.65 -17.27 -22.04
CA PRO A 25 4.69 -16.50 -21.27
C PRO A 25 5.20 -15.07 -21.21
N THR A 26 4.50 -14.14 -21.87
CA THR A 26 4.71 -12.72 -21.69
C THR A 26 4.54 -12.47 -20.21
N ALA A 27 5.65 -12.28 -19.50
CA ALA A 27 5.64 -11.91 -18.10
C ALA A 27 4.80 -10.63 -18.01
N ALA A 28 3.61 -10.76 -17.43
CA ALA A 28 2.81 -9.59 -17.09
C ALA A 28 3.71 -8.66 -16.27
N PRO A 29 3.69 -7.34 -16.52
CA PRO A 29 4.46 -6.41 -15.70
C PRO A 29 4.06 -6.67 -14.24
N THR A 30 5.03 -7.09 -13.43
CA THR A 30 4.83 -7.25 -11.99
C THR A 30 4.28 -5.92 -11.49
N PRO A 31 3.09 -5.90 -10.86
CA PRO A 31 2.56 -4.67 -10.30
C PRO A 31 3.62 -4.03 -9.42
N ALA A 32 3.82 -2.72 -9.55
CA ALA A 32 4.68 -2.02 -8.60
C ALA A 32 4.17 -2.30 -7.18
N PRO A 33 5.06 -2.57 -6.21
CA PRO A 33 4.66 -2.89 -4.86
C PRO A 33 3.80 -1.75 -4.32
N THR A 34 2.70 -2.05 -3.64
CA THR A 34 1.84 -0.99 -3.10
C THR A 34 2.54 -0.30 -1.92
N VAL A 35 2.10 0.92 -1.55
CA VAL A 35 2.63 1.61 -0.36
C VAL A 35 2.50 0.73 0.90
N TYR A 36 1.43 -0.06 1.00
CA TYR A 36 1.18 -0.98 2.10
C TYR A 36 2.18 -2.14 2.18
N GLU A 37 2.84 -2.49 1.07
CA GLU A 37 3.91 -3.49 1.02
C GLU A 37 5.29 -2.89 1.31
N ILE A 38 5.43 -1.57 1.15
CA ILE A 38 6.68 -0.85 1.39
C ILE A 38 6.82 -0.52 2.87
N LEU A 39 5.76 -0.05 3.54
CA LEU A 39 5.81 0.31 4.96
C LEU A 39 6.42 -0.79 5.86
N PRO A 40 6.05 -2.08 5.72
CA PRO A 40 6.65 -3.16 6.52
C PRO A 40 8.14 -3.36 6.27
N LYS A 41 8.65 -3.03 5.08
CA LYS A 41 10.10 -3.11 4.79
C LYS A 41 10.91 -2.09 5.58
N TYR A 42 10.26 -1.01 6.01
CA TYR A 42 10.82 -0.01 6.91
C TYR A 42 10.40 -0.25 8.37
N GLY A 43 9.80 -1.40 8.70
CA GLY A 43 9.36 -1.74 10.05
C GLY A 43 8.07 -1.06 10.48
N LEU A 44 7.34 -0.40 9.58
CA LEU A 44 6.06 0.24 9.87
C LEU A 44 4.89 -0.68 9.53
N PRO A 45 3.76 -0.59 10.26
CA PRO A 45 2.59 -1.42 9.97
C PRO A 45 1.99 -1.05 8.60
N SER A 46 1.51 -2.05 7.87
CA SER A 46 0.88 -1.86 6.56
C SER A 46 -0.42 -1.05 6.65
N GLY A 47 -1.12 -1.06 7.79
CA GLY A 47 -2.38 -0.33 8.00
C GLY A 47 -2.26 1.12 8.44
N LEU A 48 -1.08 1.75 8.31
CA LEU A 48 -0.85 3.12 8.77
C LEU A 48 -1.55 4.18 7.90
N LEU A 49 -1.81 3.85 6.63
CA LEU A 49 -2.47 4.72 5.66
C LEU A 49 -3.87 4.19 5.32
N PRO A 50 -4.84 5.06 4.97
CA PRO A 50 -6.18 4.64 4.57
C PRO A 50 -6.16 3.82 3.29
N ASP A 51 -7.17 2.98 3.08
CA ASP A 51 -7.32 2.14 1.87
C ASP A 51 -7.60 2.93 0.57
N SER A 52 -7.76 4.26 0.66
CA SER A 52 -8.13 5.15 -0.45
C SER A 52 -6.94 5.68 -1.26
N VAL A 53 -5.75 5.11 -1.07
CA VAL A 53 -4.53 5.48 -1.81
C VAL A 53 -4.67 5.10 -3.28
N THR A 54 -4.45 6.07 -4.17
CA THR A 54 -4.50 5.89 -5.63
C THR A 54 -3.11 5.82 -6.25
N ASN A 55 -2.14 6.52 -5.66
CA ASN A 55 -0.76 6.53 -6.13
C ASN A 55 0.21 6.80 -4.98
N TYR A 56 1.45 6.38 -5.14
CA TYR A 56 2.53 6.74 -4.24
C TYR A 56 3.84 6.92 -5.02
N THR A 57 4.73 7.73 -4.48
CA THR A 57 6.12 7.87 -4.92
C THR A 57 7.04 7.69 -3.72
N LEU A 58 8.22 7.13 -3.96
CA LEU A 58 9.27 6.98 -2.96
C LEU A 58 10.62 7.18 -3.64
N THR A 59 11.41 8.14 -3.17
CA THR A 59 12.77 8.38 -3.63
C THR A 59 13.76 7.47 -2.90
N GLU A 60 14.96 7.33 -3.45
CA GLU A 60 16.04 6.57 -2.81
C GLU A 60 16.47 7.19 -1.46
N ASP A 61 16.32 8.52 -1.32
CA ASP A 61 16.60 9.27 -0.09
C ASP A 61 15.55 9.05 1.02
N GLY A 62 14.44 8.39 0.68
CA GLY A 62 13.33 8.07 1.57
C GLY A 62 12.20 9.09 1.57
N ASP A 63 12.24 10.13 0.74
CA ASP A 63 11.12 11.05 0.59
C ASP A 63 9.97 10.34 -0.11
N PHE A 64 8.79 10.35 0.52
CA PHE A 64 7.62 9.68 0.01
C PHE A 64 6.46 10.65 -0.11
N GLU A 65 5.65 10.46 -1.14
CA GLU A 65 4.38 11.18 -1.34
C GLU A 65 3.30 10.16 -1.67
N VAL A 66 2.14 10.31 -1.04
CA VAL A 66 0.98 9.44 -1.20
C VAL A 66 -0.19 10.29 -1.63
N THR A 67 -0.83 9.91 -2.73
CA THR A 67 -2.04 10.56 -3.22
C THR A 67 -3.23 9.67 -2.94
N LEU A 68 -4.25 10.24 -2.29
CA LEU A 68 -5.54 9.62 -2.05
C LEU A 68 -6.52 10.01 -3.15
N ALA A 69 -7.55 9.19 -3.36
CA ALA A 69 -8.65 9.53 -4.27
C ALA A 69 -9.35 10.83 -3.84
N LYS A 70 -9.53 10.99 -2.52
CA LYS A 70 -10.18 12.13 -1.87
C LYS A 70 -9.68 12.24 -0.42
N PRO A 71 -9.68 13.45 0.17
CA PRO A 71 -9.44 13.58 1.60
C PRO A 71 -10.53 12.82 2.39
N CYS A 72 -10.17 12.32 3.57
CA CYS A 72 -11.07 11.51 4.38
C CYS A 72 -10.85 11.71 5.87
N TYR A 73 -11.91 11.43 6.64
CA TYR A 73 -11.88 11.39 8.09
C TYR A 73 -11.99 9.93 8.55
N ILE A 74 -11.21 9.55 9.54
CA ILE A 74 -11.24 8.23 10.17
C ILE A 74 -11.51 8.45 11.66
N GLU A 75 -12.51 7.75 12.18
CA GLU A 75 -12.87 7.78 13.60
C GLU A 75 -12.21 6.61 14.33
N PHE A 76 -11.28 6.92 15.23
CA PHE A 76 -10.76 5.99 16.24
C PHE A 76 -11.32 6.39 17.62
N ASP A 77 -10.50 6.38 18.67
CA ASP A 77 -10.79 7.09 19.92
C ASP A 77 -10.77 8.64 19.75
N TYR A 78 -10.25 9.10 18.61
CA TYR A 78 -10.20 10.49 18.17
C TYR A 78 -10.35 10.53 16.66
N THR A 79 -10.79 11.68 16.13
CA THR A 79 -10.94 11.89 14.70
C THR A 79 -9.60 12.22 14.05
N VAL A 80 -9.25 11.53 12.98
CA VAL A 80 -8.05 11.77 12.17
C VAL A 80 -8.49 12.22 10.78
N TYR A 81 -7.97 13.34 10.32
CA TYR A 81 -8.15 13.86 8.99
C TYR A 81 -6.91 13.58 8.13
N TYR A 82 -7.16 13.02 6.95
CA TYR A 82 -6.17 12.78 5.92
C TYR A 82 -6.45 13.70 4.74
N GLU A 83 -5.45 14.49 4.36
CA GLU A 83 -5.47 15.29 3.15
C GLU A 83 -5.37 14.41 1.90
N LYS A 84 -5.61 15.02 0.74
CA LYS A 84 -5.51 14.32 -0.54
C LYS A 84 -4.06 13.95 -0.89
N SER A 85 -3.10 14.80 -0.57
CA SER A 85 -1.67 14.47 -0.70
C SER A 85 -1.06 14.44 0.70
N ILE A 86 -0.30 13.39 0.96
CA ILE A 86 0.43 13.16 2.20
C ILE A 86 1.89 13.02 1.81
N SER A 87 2.76 13.75 2.48
CA SER A 87 4.20 13.69 2.22
C SER A 87 4.98 13.53 3.51
N GLY A 88 6.21 13.03 3.38
CA GLY A 88 7.17 13.01 4.47
C GLY A 88 8.42 12.24 4.08
N LYS A 89 9.22 11.88 5.08
CA LYS A 89 10.47 11.14 4.92
C LYS A 89 10.42 9.83 5.68
N LEU A 90 10.38 8.74 4.93
CA LEU A 90 10.36 7.37 5.39
C LEU A 90 11.76 6.92 5.83
N SER A 91 11.84 6.28 6.99
CA SER A 91 13.08 5.74 7.57
C SER A 91 12.76 4.47 8.35
N ILE A 92 13.79 3.69 8.71
CA ILE A 92 13.58 2.47 9.50
C ILE A 92 12.92 2.85 10.83
N GLY A 93 11.71 2.34 11.04
CA GLY A 93 10.90 2.52 12.25
C GLY A 93 10.23 3.88 12.36
N SER A 94 10.31 4.76 11.35
CA SER A 94 9.71 6.10 11.45
C SER A 94 9.34 6.77 10.13
N ILE A 95 8.42 7.72 10.24
CA ILE A 95 8.10 8.70 9.21
C ILE A 95 8.28 10.07 9.85
N THR A 96 9.13 10.92 9.27
CA THR A 96 9.43 12.27 9.77
C THR A 96 8.99 13.32 8.76
N ASN A 97 8.86 14.59 9.18
CA ASN A 97 8.42 15.69 8.33
C ASN A 97 7.06 15.39 7.67
N LEU A 98 6.18 14.70 8.38
CA LEU A 98 4.90 14.26 7.87
C LEU A 98 3.98 15.48 7.69
N LYS A 99 3.31 15.54 6.54
CA LYS A 99 2.33 16.58 6.19
C LYS A 99 1.10 15.95 5.58
N GLY A 100 -0.05 16.60 5.79
CA GLY A 100 -1.34 16.12 5.29
C GLY A 100 -2.08 15.16 6.21
N ILE A 101 -1.65 15.02 7.48
CA ILE A 101 -2.37 14.24 8.50
C ILE A 101 -2.58 15.13 9.72
N GLN A 102 -3.84 15.23 10.16
CA GLN A 102 -4.24 16.03 11.30
C GLN A 102 -5.08 15.18 12.26
N VAL A 103 -4.89 15.38 13.56
CA VAL A 103 -5.67 14.71 14.60
C VAL A 103 -6.47 15.73 15.37
N GLN A 104 -7.75 15.44 15.64
CA GLN A 104 -8.58 16.28 16.47
C GLN A 104 -8.42 15.88 17.94
N ARG A 105 -7.84 16.77 18.75
CA ARG A 105 -7.63 16.57 20.19
C ARG A 105 -8.01 17.84 20.97
N PHE A 106 -8.00 17.78 22.30
CA PHE A 106 -8.18 18.90 23.25
C PHE A 106 -9.17 20.01 22.82
N PHE A 107 -10.38 20.01 23.38
CA PHE A 107 -11.40 21.03 23.05
C PHE A 107 -11.66 21.16 21.53
N PHE A 108 -11.61 20.03 20.80
CA PHE A 108 -11.90 19.95 19.36
C PHE A 108 -10.91 20.67 18.43
N LEU A 109 -9.69 20.94 18.92
CA LEU A 109 -8.61 21.54 18.13
C LEU A 109 -7.95 20.50 17.22
N TRP A 110 -7.55 20.92 16.02
CA TRP A 110 -6.78 20.09 15.08
C TRP A 110 -5.30 20.29 15.32
N PHE A 111 -4.53 19.20 15.29
CA PHE A 111 -3.08 19.21 15.42
C PHE A 111 -2.46 18.44 14.27
N ASP A 112 -1.44 18.99 13.64
CA ASP A 112 -0.70 18.29 12.60
C ASP A 112 0.11 17.16 13.21
N VAL A 113 0.22 16.04 12.50
CA VAL A 113 1.14 14.95 12.88
C VAL A 113 2.44 15.15 12.13
N ASP A 114 3.53 15.43 12.84
CA ASP A 114 4.84 15.68 12.24
C ASP A 114 5.73 14.43 12.15
N GLU A 115 5.56 13.48 13.07
CA GLU A 115 6.35 12.24 13.10
C GLU A 115 5.50 11.04 13.56
N ILE A 116 5.74 9.89 12.94
CA ILE A 116 5.23 8.60 13.38
C ILE A 116 6.42 7.68 13.63
N LYS A 117 6.42 6.96 14.76
CA LYS A 117 7.48 6.02 15.11
C LYS A 117 6.93 4.74 15.67
N VAL A 118 7.71 3.67 15.54
CA VAL A 118 7.48 2.40 16.23
C VAL A 118 8.72 2.02 17.03
N ASP A 119 8.53 1.20 18.05
CA ASP A 119 9.65 0.60 18.77
C ASP A 119 10.40 -0.40 17.86
N LEU A 120 11.71 -0.53 18.05
CA LEU A 120 12.54 -1.52 17.36
C LEU A 120 13.23 -2.43 18.39
N PRO A 121 13.02 -3.77 18.37
CA PRO A 121 12.21 -4.53 17.41
C PRO A 121 10.71 -4.17 17.48
N PRO A 122 9.95 -4.35 16.37
CA PRO A 122 8.55 -3.94 16.28
C PRO A 122 7.73 -4.47 17.45
N SER A 123 7.20 -3.55 18.25
CA SER A 123 6.18 -3.81 19.27
C SER A 123 4.80 -3.43 18.71
N ASP A 124 3.75 -3.66 19.49
CA ASP A 124 2.38 -3.23 19.15
C ASP A 124 2.14 -1.72 19.40
N SER A 125 3.18 -0.97 19.78
CA SER A 125 3.11 0.46 20.09
C SER A 125 3.47 1.34 18.89
N ILE A 126 2.62 2.30 18.57
CA ILE A 126 2.87 3.35 17.57
C ILE A 126 2.82 4.71 18.28
N TYR A 127 3.83 5.53 18.05
CA TYR A 127 3.94 6.86 18.64
C TYR A 127 3.70 7.92 17.58
N PHE A 128 2.77 8.83 17.86
CA PHE A 128 2.46 9.97 17.02
C PHE A 128 2.96 11.24 17.71
N THR A 129 3.91 11.92 17.07
CA THR A 129 4.35 13.25 17.48
C THR A 129 3.46 14.27 16.80
N VAL A 130 2.67 14.98 17.60
CA VAL A 130 1.81 16.06 17.11
C VAL A 130 2.52 17.39 17.23
N GLY A 131 2.56 18.13 16.11
CA GLY A 131 2.98 19.52 16.06
C GLY A 131 1.91 20.41 16.66
N LEU A 132 2.32 21.34 17.52
CA LEU A 132 1.43 22.42 17.91
C LEU A 132 1.24 23.39 16.75
N LEU A 133 -0.01 23.78 16.52
CA LEU A 133 -0.33 24.93 15.70
C LEU A 133 0.29 26.17 16.37
N THR A 134 1.40 26.64 15.78
CA THR A 134 2.15 27.87 16.05
C THR A 134 2.91 27.98 17.40
N ASN A 135 4.24 28.11 17.24
CA ASN A 135 5.28 28.51 18.21
C ASN A 135 5.58 27.54 19.38
N ASP A 136 6.54 26.62 19.13
CA ASP A 136 7.35 25.90 20.12
C ASP A 136 6.63 25.22 21.30
N SER A 137 5.92 24.12 21.04
CA SER A 137 5.92 23.02 22.03
C SER A 137 5.61 21.68 21.35
N ILE A 138 6.35 20.64 21.73
CA ILE A 138 6.19 19.28 21.23
C ILE A 138 5.38 18.49 22.26
N LEU A 139 4.21 17.96 21.89
CA LEU A 139 3.46 17.01 22.70
C LEU A 139 3.65 15.61 22.11
N THR A 140 4.49 14.79 22.73
CA THR A 140 4.58 13.37 22.39
C THR A 140 3.37 12.65 22.98
N THR A 141 2.56 12.01 22.12
CA THR A 141 1.41 11.23 22.56
C THR A 141 1.64 9.74 22.26
N ARG A 142 1.38 8.89 23.26
CA ARG A 142 1.47 7.44 23.15
C ARG A 142 0.09 6.90 22.80
N SER A 143 -0.01 6.15 21.71
CA SER A 143 -1.21 5.40 21.34
C SER A 143 -1.14 3.97 21.84
#